data_AF-A0A838Y0T1-F1
#
_entry.id   AF-A0A838Y0T1-F1
#
_cell.length_a   1.000
_cell.length_b   1.000
_cell.length_c   1.000
_cell.angle_alpha   90.00
_cell.angle_beta   90.00
_cell.angle_gamma   90.00
#
_symmetry.space_group_name_H-M   'P 1'
#
loop_
_entity.id
_entity.type
_entity.pdbx_description
1 polymer ?
#
loop_
_entity_poly.entity_id
_entity_poly.type
_entity_poly.pdbx_seq_one_letter_code
_entity_poly.pdbx_strand_id
1 'polypeptide(L)'
;MKFIILALAAVLAMQPAMAKKPNYQSTEQIQEDDLMEHGGYTNSDGEQVHSPAHTKSGKKPNGASAKCRDGSYSFSQHHRGTCSGHGGVAQWYK
;
A
#
# COMPACT_ATOMS: atom_id res chain seq x y z
N MET A 1 15.91 27.23 -47.19
CA MET A 1 14.88 26.25 -46.73
C MET A 1 15.50 24.94 -46.23
N LYS A 2 16.63 24.98 -45.49
CA LYS A 2 17.36 23.77 -45.07
C LYS A 2 17.89 23.79 -43.62
N PHE A 3 17.59 24.85 -42.85
CA PHE A 3 18.08 25.00 -41.47
C PHE A 3 16.99 24.97 -40.40
N ILE A 4 15.71 24.83 -40.80
CA ILE A 4 14.58 24.77 -39.85
C ILE A 4 14.44 23.35 -39.23
N ILE A 5 15.15 22.35 -39.77
CA ILE A 5 15.02 20.94 -39.34
C ILE A 5 15.82 20.63 -38.06
N LEU A 6 16.78 21.49 -37.65
CA LEU A 6 17.68 21.18 -36.52
C LEU A 6 17.14 21.57 -35.14
N ALA A 7 16.01 22.27 -35.02
CA ALA A 7 15.48 22.69 -33.73
C ALA A 7 14.45 21.72 -33.12
N LEU A 8 13.93 20.75 -33.88
CA LEU A 8 12.87 19.84 -33.44
C LEU A 8 13.39 18.56 -32.74
N ALA A 9 14.69 18.25 -32.83
CA ALA A 9 15.24 17.02 -32.25
C ALA A 9 15.66 17.16 -30.77
N ALA A 10 15.75 18.37 -30.22
CA ALA A 10 16.30 18.59 -28.88
C ALA A 10 15.26 18.53 -27.73
N VAL A 11 13.96 18.43 -28.03
CA VAL A 11 12.90 18.50 -27.00
C VAL A 11 12.51 17.12 -26.44
N LEU A 12 13.00 16.01 -27.01
CA LEU A 12 12.66 14.66 -26.52
C LEU A 12 13.45 14.17 -25.29
N ALA A 13 14.47 14.90 -24.82
CA ALA A 13 15.31 14.44 -23.70
C ALA A 13 14.84 14.91 -22.30
N MET A 14 13.76 15.70 -22.21
CA MET A 14 13.24 16.23 -20.96
C MET A 14 11.84 15.68 -20.68
N GLN A 15 11.69 14.36 -20.64
CA GLN A 15 10.51 13.77 -19.99
C GLN A 15 10.84 13.62 -18.51
N PRO A 16 10.15 14.34 -17.58
CA PRO A 16 10.24 13.98 -16.17
C PRO A 16 9.71 12.55 -16.07
N ALA A 17 10.54 11.63 -15.59
CA ALA A 17 10.08 10.33 -15.15
C ALA A 17 9.11 10.58 -14.00
N MET A 18 7.81 10.68 -14.32
CA MET A 18 6.73 10.54 -13.36
C MET A 18 6.82 9.11 -12.83
N ALA A 19 7.70 8.91 -11.84
CA ALA A 19 7.65 7.72 -11.01
C ALA A 19 6.22 7.66 -10.50
N LYS A 20 5.49 6.61 -10.88
CA LYS A 20 4.18 6.29 -10.34
C LYS A 20 4.38 6.21 -8.83
N LYS A 21 4.15 7.32 -8.11
CA LYS A 21 4.00 7.27 -6.66
C LYS A 21 3.01 6.15 -6.43
N PRO A 22 3.29 5.16 -5.56
CA PRO A 22 2.32 4.13 -5.27
C PRO A 22 1.04 4.88 -4.94
N ASN A 23 0.07 4.69 -5.81
CA ASN A 23 -1.19 5.37 -5.71
C ASN A 23 -1.84 4.76 -4.49
N TYR A 24 -1.61 5.34 -3.31
CA TYR A 24 -2.38 5.06 -2.10
C TYR A 24 -3.76 5.71 -2.25
N GLN A 25 -4.38 5.49 -3.41
CA GLN A 25 -5.68 6.04 -3.78
C GLN A 25 -6.57 4.94 -4.36
N SER A 26 -6.37 3.72 -3.90
CA SER A 26 -7.36 2.64 -4.03
C SER A 26 -7.44 1.78 -2.76
N THR A 27 -7.33 2.43 -1.60
CA THR A 27 -7.94 1.99 -0.34
C THR A 27 -8.87 3.10 0.13
N GLU A 28 -9.73 3.59 -0.76
CA GLU A 28 -10.99 4.18 -0.29
C GLU A 28 -11.57 3.19 0.72
N GLN A 29 -11.74 3.61 1.98
CA GLN A 29 -12.31 2.93 3.15
C GLN A 29 -11.35 2.55 4.31
N ILE A 30 -10.03 2.49 4.18
CA ILE A 30 -9.16 2.26 5.37
C ILE A 30 -8.88 3.61 6.04
N GLN A 31 -9.22 3.72 7.33
CA GLN A 31 -9.05 4.94 8.12
C GLN A 31 -7.57 5.10 8.51
N GLU A 32 -6.75 5.57 7.57
CA GLU A 32 -5.30 5.76 7.75
C GLU A 32 -4.93 6.70 8.90
N ASP A 33 -5.83 7.61 9.28
CA ASP A 33 -5.60 8.56 10.36
C ASP A 33 -5.45 7.88 11.73
N ASP A 34 -6.11 6.75 11.91
CA ASP A 34 -6.08 5.96 13.13
C ASP A 34 -4.93 4.96 13.12
N LEU A 35 -4.35 4.64 11.96
CA LEU A 35 -3.21 3.73 11.86
C LEU A 35 -1.91 4.44 12.30
N MET A 36 -1.05 3.70 12.99
CA MET A 36 0.27 4.18 13.42
C MET A 36 1.34 3.94 12.35
N GLU A 37 1.20 2.85 11.61
CA GLU A 37 2.04 2.47 10.49
C GLU A 37 1.32 2.79 9.17
N HIS A 38 2.08 3.20 8.15
CA HIS A 38 1.55 3.63 6.84
C HIS A 38 2.20 2.86 5.67
N GLY A 39 2.81 1.72 5.97
CA GLY A 39 3.52 0.90 5.00
C GLY A 39 2.57 -0.03 4.23
N GLY A 40 2.98 -0.45 3.03
CA GLY A 40 2.26 -1.45 2.27
C GLY A 40 3.20 -2.38 1.53
N TYR A 41 2.63 -3.49 1.05
CA TYR A 41 3.33 -4.47 0.24
C TYR A 41 2.44 -4.93 -0.92
N THR A 42 3.07 -5.46 -1.97
CA THR A 42 2.35 -6.14 -3.05
C THR A 42 2.19 -7.61 -2.67
N ASN A 43 0.96 -8.12 -2.63
CA ASN A 43 0.72 -9.54 -2.38
C ASN A 43 1.01 -10.40 -3.62
N SER A 44 0.84 -11.72 -3.51
CA SER A 44 1.03 -12.65 -4.62
C SER A 44 0.08 -12.45 -5.79
N ASP A 45 -1.07 -11.80 -5.56
CA ASP A 45 -2.06 -11.50 -6.60
C ASP A 45 -1.72 -10.18 -7.35
N GLY A 46 -0.64 -9.50 -6.95
CA GLY A 46 -0.24 -8.22 -7.54
C GLY A 46 -0.96 -7.01 -6.95
N GLU A 47 -1.69 -7.18 -5.84
CA GLU A 47 -2.47 -6.13 -5.22
C GLU A 47 -1.70 -5.41 -4.11
N GLN A 48 -1.87 -4.09 -4.02
CA GLN A 48 -1.32 -3.30 -2.93
C GLN A 48 -2.15 -3.47 -1.67
N VAL A 49 -1.52 -3.99 -0.63
CA VAL A 49 -2.13 -4.25 0.67
C VAL A 49 -1.38 -3.48 1.75
N HIS A 50 -2.12 -2.94 2.71
CA HIS A 50 -1.50 -2.30 3.86
C HIS A 50 -0.79 -3.33 4.75
N SER A 51 0.41 -2.99 5.23
CA SER A 51 1.14 -3.81 6.19
C SER A 51 0.36 -3.87 7.51
N PRO A 52 0.58 -4.88 8.37
CA PRO A 52 -0.06 -4.91 9.67
C PRO A 52 0.23 -3.63 10.46
N ALA A 53 -0.80 -3.07 11.09
CA ALA A 53 -0.72 -1.78 11.75
C ALA A 53 -1.50 -1.73 13.05
N HIS A 54 -0.96 -1.03 14.04
CA HIS A 54 -1.66 -0.67 15.26
C HIS A 54 -2.58 0.53 15.01
N THR A 55 -3.65 0.59 15.79
CA THR A 55 -4.58 1.73 15.80
C THR A 55 -4.39 2.59 17.04
N LYS A 56 -4.45 3.92 16.91
CA LYS A 56 -4.42 4.87 18.04
C LYS A 56 -5.62 4.67 18.96
N SER A 57 -6.79 4.38 18.39
CA SER A 57 -8.03 4.15 19.13
C SER A 57 -8.12 2.78 19.80
N GLY A 58 -7.24 1.84 19.44
CA GLY A 58 -7.32 0.42 19.82
C GLY A 58 -8.47 -0.36 19.14
N LYS A 59 -9.30 0.29 18.32
CA LYS A 59 -10.46 -0.32 17.65
C LYS A 59 -10.03 -1.01 16.35
N LYS A 60 -10.87 -1.92 15.86
CA LYS A 60 -10.65 -2.55 14.56
C LYS A 60 -10.81 -1.49 13.46
N PRO A 61 -9.78 -1.24 12.62
CA PRO A 61 -9.93 -0.36 11.48
C PRO A 61 -10.77 -1.07 10.40
N ASN A 62 -11.41 -0.27 9.55
CA ASN A 62 -12.12 -0.80 8.38
C ASN A 62 -11.13 -1.53 7.45
N GLY A 63 -11.58 -2.60 6.81
CA GLY A 63 -10.74 -3.41 5.92
C GLY A 63 -9.76 -4.37 6.60
N ALA A 64 -9.61 -4.33 7.93
CA ALA A 64 -8.81 -5.33 8.63
C ALA A 64 -9.46 -6.72 8.53
N SER A 65 -8.70 -7.69 8.00
CA SER A 65 -9.08 -9.09 7.87
C SER A 65 -8.70 -9.93 9.09
N ALA A 66 -7.72 -9.49 9.88
CA ALA A 66 -7.31 -10.18 11.10
C ALA A 66 -6.74 -9.24 12.17
N LYS A 67 -6.70 -9.73 13.41
CA LYS A 67 -5.90 -9.18 14.50
C LYS A 67 -4.75 -10.13 14.81
N CYS A 68 -3.54 -9.60 14.81
CA CYS A 68 -2.32 -10.32 15.17
C CYS A 68 -2.13 -10.40 16.69
N ARG A 69 -1.27 -11.31 17.16
CA ARG A 69 -1.01 -11.51 18.60
C ARG A 69 -0.26 -10.35 19.26
N ASP A 70 0.53 -9.60 18.50
CA ASP A 70 1.17 -8.37 18.99
C ASP A 70 0.20 -7.17 19.10
N GLY A 71 -1.05 -7.34 18.67
CA GLY A 71 -2.08 -6.30 18.73
C GLY A 71 -2.20 -5.45 17.45
N SER A 72 -1.41 -5.72 16.42
CA SER A 72 -1.58 -5.10 15.10
C SER A 72 -2.76 -5.70 14.35
N TYR A 73 -3.31 -4.96 13.40
CA TYR A 73 -4.39 -5.36 12.50
C TYR A 73 -3.84 -5.64 11.13
N SER A 74 -4.11 -6.84 10.59
CA SER A 74 -3.69 -7.23 9.25
C SER A 74 -4.78 -6.93 8.22
N PHE A 75 -4.35 -6.54 7.03
CA PHE A 75 -5.20 -6.29 5.86
C PHE A 75 -4.97 -7.35 4.77
N SER A 76 -4.28 -8.45 5.10
CA SER A 76 -3.98 -9.52 4.13
C SER A 76 -5.26 -10.19 3.66
N GLN A 77 -5.35 -10.43 2.36
CA GLN A 77 -6.48 -11.12 1.72
C GLN A 77 -6.33 -12.64 1.75
N HIS A 78 -5.16 -13.13 2.18
CA HIS A 78 -4.87 -14.55 2.30
C HIS A 78 -4.80 -14.96 3.76
N HIS A 79 -5.00 -16.26 4.03
CA HIS A 79 -4.79 -16.80 5.38
C HIS A 79 -3.37 -17.30 5.62
N ARG A 80 -2.67 -17.72 4.55
CA ARG A 80 -1.34 -18.32 4.65
C ARG A 80 -0.31 -17.24 4.94
N GLY A 81 0.42 -17.38 6.05
CA GLY A 81 1.49 -16.45 6.42
C GLY A 81 1.03 -15.16 7.10
N THR A 82 -0.28 -14.96 7.24
CA THR A 82 -0.85 -13.77 7.90
C THR A 82 -0.40 -13.70 9.35
N CYS A 83 0.03 -12.50 9.77
CA CYS A 83 0.61 -12.24 11.08
C CYS A 83 1.84 -13.09 11.42
N SER A 84 2.52 -13.73 10.47
CA SER A 84 3.69 -14.59 10.76
C SER A 84 4.82 -13.84 11.49
N GLY A 85 5.12 -12.61 11.09
CA GLY A 85 6.05 -11.71 11.78
C GLY A 85 5.52 -11.09 13.07
N HIS A 86 4.23 -11.29 13.37
CA HIS A 86 3.46 -10.64 14.44
C HIS A 86 2.89 -11.66 15.45
N GLY A 87 3.56 -12.81 15.58
CA GLY A 87 3.19 -13.88 16.52
C GLY A 87 2.02 -14.76 16.09
N GLY A 88 1.56 -14.64 14.86
CA GLY A 88 0.40 -15.35 14.31
C GLY A 88 -0.92 -14.62 14.55
N VAL A 89 -1.99 -15.18 13.99
CA VAL A 89 -3.33 -14.60 14.09
C VAL A 89 -3.95 -14.90 15.44
N ALA A 90 -4.42 -13.86 16.11
CA ALA A 90 -5.22 -13.96 17.33
C ALA A 90 -6.71 -14.14 16.99
N GLN A 91 -7.21 -13.39 16.00
CA GLN A 91 -8.61 -13.44 15.58
C GLN A 91 -8.75 -13.08 14.09
N TRP A 92 -9.62 -13.80 13.38
CA TRP A 92 -10.05 -13.47 12.03
C TRP A 92 -11.31 -12.61 12.03
N TYR A 93 -11.41 -11.71 11.07
CA TYR A 93 -12.59 -10.89 10.80
C TYR A 93 -13.28 -11.38 9.52
N LYS A 94 -14.62 -11.27 9.51
CA LYS A 94 -15.45 -11.55 8.33
C LYS A 94 -15.66 -10.26 7.55
#